data_AF-A0A9W7UHX3-F1
#
_entry.id   AF-A0A9W7UHX3-F1
#
_cell.length_a   1.000
_cell.length_b   1.000
_cell.length_c   1.000
_cell.angle_alpha   90.00
_cell.angle_beta   90.00
_cell.angle_gamma   90.00
#
_symmetry.space_group_name_H-M   'P 1'
#
loop_
_entity.id
_entity.type
_entity.pdbx_description
1 polymer ?
#
loop_
_entity_poly.entity_id
_entity_poly.type
_entity_poly.pdbx_seq_one_letter_code
_entity_poly.pdbx_strand_id
1 'polypeptide(L)'
;MVERSIKTALDLLNHALKLTLTNSGFLSEREIDIMQTMAIFHGENKEYEKSITILRRCLNNFNKLDFPRDKEIKLKIIFNLAKNLGHANQHEEAIKYNDMGIQLAINLNTLYLLGELYYGQGWNLLKLKQYNKEDVDNNMKKALFIFELTKNEKKLQIIKEEYFEKHNC
;
A
#
# COMPACT_ATOMS: atom_id res chain seq x y z
N MET A 1 -17.33 10.39 14.42
CA MET A 1 -18.08 9.32 13.72
C MET A 1 -17.14 8.27 13.11
N VAL A 2 -16.06 8.69 12.42
CA VAL A 2 -15.06 7.80 11.80
C VAL A 2 -14.33 6.89 12.80
N GLU A 3 -13.88 7.42 13.93
CA GLU A 3 -13.19 6.60 14.96
C GLU A 3 -14.07 5.49 15.55
N ARG A 4 -15.36 5.78 15.75
CA ARG A 4 -16.34 4.80 16.25
C ARG A 4 -16.54 3.67 15.23
N SER A 5 -16.57 3.97 13.93
CA SER A 5 -16.65 2.95 12.89
C SER A 5 -15.37 2.11 12.76
N ILE A 6 -14.18 2.70 12.95
CA ILE A 6 -12.91 1.97 12.89
C ILE A 6 -12.82 0.97 14.04
N LYS A 7 -13.16 1.38 15.27
CA LYS A 7 -13.15 0.48 16.43
C LYS A 7 -14.07 -0.72 16.22
N THR A 8 -15.31 -0.49 15.77
CA THR A 8 -16.26 -1.57 15.49
C THR A 8 -15.75 -2.50 14.38
N ALA A 9 -15.14 -1.96 13.32
CA ALA A 9 -14.54 -2.78 12.27
C ALA A 9 -13.40 -3.66 12.80
N LEU A 10 -12.51 -3.10 13.62
CA LEU A 10 -11.44 -3.87 14.27
C LEU A 10 -11.97 -4.94 15.23
N ASP A 11 -13.03 -4.67 15.98
CA ASP A 11 -13.67 -5.65 16.87
C ASP A 11 -14.22 -6.84 16.07
N LEU A 12 -14.91 -6.57 14.95
CA LEU A 12 -15.43 -7.61 14.04
C LEU A 12 -14.30 -8.42 13.40
N LEU A 13 -13.23 -7.77 12.92
CA LEU A 13 -12.08 -8.44 12.32
C LEU A 13 -11.33 -9.30 13.34
N ASN A 14 -11.18 -8.82 14.58
CA ASN A 14 -10.60 -9.61 15.66
C ASN A 14 -11.44 -10.84 15.98
N HIS A 15 -12.78 -10.71 15.98
CA HIS A 15 -13.66 -11.87 16.15
C HIS A 15 -13.50 -12.86 14.98
N ALA A 16 -13.48 -12.38 13.74
CA ALA A 16 -13.26 -13.23 12.57
C ALA A 16 -11.92 -13.95 12.63
N LEU A 17 -10.84 -13.24 12.98
CA LEU A 17 -9.50 -13.80 13.12
C LEU A 17 -9.47 -14.90 14.19
N LYS A 18 -10.11 -14.68 15.35
CA LYS A 18 -10.20 -15.70 16.42
C LYS A 18 -10.90 -16.98 15.98
N LEU A 19 -11.91 -16.86 15.11
CA LEU A 19 -12.63 -18.03 14.57
C LEU A 19 -11.81 -18.79 13.53
N THR A 20 -10.93 -18.11 12.79
CA THR A 20 -10.17 -18.73 11.71
C THR A 20 -8.78 -19.20 12.14
N LEU A 21 -8.17 -18.56 13.14
CA LEU A 21 -6.76 -18.77 13.51
C LEU A 21 -6.49 -20.21 13.95
N THR A 22 -5.88 -21.01 13.07
CA THR A 22 -5.49 -22.39 13.39
C THR A 22 -4.05 -22.53 13.84
N ASN A 23 -3.14 -21.67 13.35
CA ASN A 23 -1.72 -21.71 13.69
C ASN A 23 -1.12 -20.29 13.65
N SER A 24 -0.61 -19.81 14.78
CA SER A 24 -0.06 -18.45 14.87
C SER A 24 1.24 -18.24 14.09
N GLY A 25 1.99 -19.31 13.79
CA GLY A 25 3.25 -19.30 13.05
C GLY A 25 3.11 -19.42 11.52
N PHE A 26 1.96 -19.93 11.05
CA PHE A 26 1.64 -20.11 9.63
C PHE A 26 0.20 -19.71 9.36
N LEU A 27 0.04 -18.51 8.80
CA LEU A 27 -1.28 -17.97 8.51
C LEU A 27 -1.83 -18.51 7.19
N SER A 28 -3.12 -18.82 7.17
CA SER A 28 -3.84 -19.10 5.93
C SER A 28 -4.05 -17.84 5.10
N GLU A 29 -4.35 -18.00 3.81
CA GLU A 29 -4.71 -16.89 2.90
C GLU A 29 -5.83 -16.01 3.48
N ARG A 30 -6.84 -16.62 4.11
CA ARG A 30 -7.97 -15.91 4.74
C ARG A 30 -7.54 -15.12 5.98
N GLU A 31 -6.69 -15.70 6.81
CA GLU A 31 -6.16 -15.00 8.00
C GLU A 31 -5.26 -13.82 7.59
N ILE A 32 -4.47 -13.99 6.53
CA ILE A 32 -3.65 -12.93 5.95
C ILE A 32 -4.54 -11.78 5.47
N ASP A 33 -5.65 -12.08 4.77
CA ASP A 33 -6.58 -11.05 4.29
C ASP A 33 -7.26 -10.29 5.43
N ILE A 34 -7.70 -10.99 6.48
CA ILE A 34 -8.25 -10.37 7.69
C ILE A 34 -7.22 -9.46 8.35
N MET A 35 -6.00 -9.96 8.55
CA MET A 35 -4.92 -9.22 9.21
C MET A 35 -4.46 -8.01 8.41
N GLN A 36 -4.35 -8.13 7.08
CA GLN A 36 -4.03 -6.96 6.24
C GLN A 36 -5.14 -5.92 6.40
N THR A 37 -6.41 -6.33 6.46
CA THR A 37 -7.54 -5.40 6.55
C THR A 37 -7.49 -4.62 7.85
N MET A 38 -7.14 -5.29 8.95
CA MET A 38 -6.86 -4.63 10.22
C MET A 38 -5.71 -3.62 10.11
N ALA A 39 -4.65 -3.95 9.38
CA ALA A 39 -3.53 -3.03 9.18
C ALA A 39 -3.91 -1.78 8.38
N ILE A 40 -4.80 -1.89 7.39
CA ILE A 40 -5.35 -0.72 6.69
C ILE A 40 -6.04 0.20 7.70
N PHE A 41 -6.92 -0.34 8.56
CA PHE A 41 -7.60 0.45 9.58
C PHE A 41 -6.63 1.13 10.56
N HIS A 42 -5.57 0.43 10.97
CA HIS A 42 -4.50 1.04 11.78
C HIS A 42 -3.80 2.19 11.04
N GLY A 43 -3.47 2.00 9.76
CA GLY A 43 -2.86 3.04 8.92
C GLY A 43 -3.76 4.27 8.74
N GLU A 44 -5.05 4.08 8.50
CA GLU A 44 -6.03 5.17 8.41
C GLU A 44 -6.21 5.89 9.76
N ASN A 45 -6.01 5.20 10.88
CA ASN A 45 -5.96 5.80 12.23
C ASN A 45 -4.60 6.41 12.58
N LYS A 46 -3.67 6.53 11.62
CA LYS A 46 -2.29 7.03 11.80
C LYS A 46 -1.42 6.19 12.75
N GLU A 47 -1.83 4.96 13.04
CA GLU A 47 -1.06 3.98 13.81
C GLU A 47 -0.07 3.24 12.88
N TYR A 48 0.80 4.01 12.21
CA TYR A 48 1.63 3.52 11.10
C TYR A 48 2.55 2.36 11.50
N GLU A 49 3.26 2.47 12.62
CA GLU A 49 4.19 1.41 13.09
C GLU A 49 3.47 0.08 13.38
N LYS A 50 2.23 0.16 13.91
CA LYS A 50 1.40 -1.02 14.15
C LYS A 50 0.93 -1.63 12.84
N SER A 51 0.49 -0.80 11.89
CA SER A 51 0.15 -1.23 10.53
C SER A 51 1.33 -1.93 9.85
N ILE A 52 2.52 -1.31 9.87
CA ILE A 52 3.76 -1.85 9.31
C ILE A 52 4.08 -3.21 9.91
N THR A 53 4.01 -3.35 11.23
CA THR A 53 4.28 -4.61 11.94
C THR A 53 3.34 -5.73 11.45
N ILE A 54 2.05 -5.44 11.34
CA ILE A 54 1.05 -6.41 10.86
C ILE A 54 1.30 -6.75 9.39
N LEU A 55 1.55 -5.75 8.53
CA LEU A 55 1.79 -5.93 7.10
C LEU A 55 3.05 -6.75 6.81
N ARG A 56 4.15 -6.54 7.55
CA ARG A 56 5.35 -7.38 7.44
C ARG A 56 5.06 -8.84 7.80
N ARG A 57 4.27 -9.07 8.85
CA ARG A 57 3.84 -10.43 9.22
C ARG A 57 2.97 -11.05 8.14
N CYS A 58 2.05 -10.28 7.54
CA CYS A 58 1.22 -10.73 6.42
C CYS A 58 2.08 -11.10 5.21
N LEU A 59 3.02 -10.25 4.81
CA LEU A 59 3.91 -10.50 3.67
C LEU A 59 4.78 -11.74 3.88
N ASN A 60 5.36 -11.89 5.09
CA ASN A 60 6.16 -13.06 5.43
C ASN A 60 5.34 -14.36 5.37
N ASN A 61 4.10 -14.35 5.87
CA ASN A 61 3.24 -15.53 5.78
C ASN A 61 2.77 -15.80 4.34
N PHE A 62 2.43 -14.76 3.57
CA PHE A 62 2.03 -14.91 2.18
C PHE A 62 3.13 -15.54 1.34
N ASN A 63 4.40 -15.17 1.55
CA ASN A 63 5.54 -15.74 0.82
C ASN A 63 5.81 -17.23 1.15
N LYS A 64 5.20 -17.77 2.21
CA LYS A 64 5.28 -19.20 2.56
C LYS A 64 4.14 -20.03 1.95
N LEU A 65 3.17 -19.39 1.29
CA LEU A 65 2.09 -20.11 0.61
C LEU A 65 2.62 -20.71 -0.70
N ASP A 66 2.45 -22.02 -0.88
CA ASP A 66 2.91 -22.70 -2.09
C ASP A 66 2.13 -22.25 -3.35
N PHE A 67 0.81 -22.10 -3.21
CA PHE A 67 -0.10 -21.77 -4.31
C PHE A 67 -1.21 -20.79 -3.86
N PRO A 68 -0.88 -19.51 -3.62
CA PRO A 68 -1.90 -18.51 -3.28
C PRO A 68 -2.88 -18.36 -4.45
N ARG A 69 -4.18 -18.35 -4.14
CA ARG A 69 -5.25 -18.25 -5.15
C ARG A 69 -5.43 -16.81 -5.60
N ASP A 70 -5.40 -15.88 -4.65
CA ASP A 70 -5.50 -14.45 -4.91
C ASP A 70 -4.12 -13.78 -4.77
N LYS A 71 -3.50 -13.51 -5.93
CA LYS A 71 -2.21 -12.81 -6.00
C LYS A 71 -2.34 -11.31 -5.73
N GLU A 72 -3.54 -10.73 -5.82
CA GLU A 72 -3.76 -9.32 -5.51
C GLU A 72 -3.62 -9.03 -4.02
N ILE A 73 -3.83 -10.02 -3.14
CA ILE A 73 -3.59 -9.87 -1.69
C ILE A 73 -2.14 -9.43 -1.45
N LYS A 74 -1.16 -10.06 -2.13
CA LYS A 74 0.25 -9.67 -2.03
C LYS A 74 0.48 -8.23 -2.47
N LEU A 75 -0.13 -7.84 -3.58
CA LEU A 75 -0.03 -6.48 -4.11
C LEU A 75 -0.61 -5.45 -3.13
N LYS A 76 -1.79 -5.73 -2.55
CA LYS A 76 -2.41 -4.91 -1.50
C LYS A 76 -1.53 -4.79 -0.27
N ILE A 77 -0.89 -5.88 0.18
CA ILE A 77 0.03 -5.86 1.32
C ILE A 77 1.25 -4.97 1.01
N ILE A 78 1.89 -5.16 -0.15
CA ILE A 78 3.08 -4.39 -0.54
C ILE A 78 2.75 -2.90 -0.66
N PHE A 79 1.64 -2.56 -1.34
CA PHE A 79 1.19 -1.18 -1.48
C PHE A 79 0.96 -0.52 -0.11
N ASN A 80 0.19 -1.16 0.78
CA ASN A 80 -0.09 -0.60 2.09
C ASN A 80 1.17 -0.51 2.96
N LEU A 81 2.10 -1.46 2.82
CA LEU A 81 3.38 -1.41 3.53
C LEU A 81 4.18 -0.18 3.08
N ALA A 82 4.35 0.02 1.77
CA ALA A 82 5.02 1.18 1.21
C ALA A 82 4.37 2.51 1.66
N LYS A 83 3.04 2.60 1.60
CA LYS A 83 2.27 3.76 2.05
C LYS A 83 2.55 4.08 3.53
N ASN A 84 2.44 3.09 4.41
CA ASN A 84 2.60 3.30 5.86
C ASN A 84 4.06 3.59 6.24
N LEU A 85 5.04 2.93 5.61
CA LEU A 85 6.47 3.23 5.78
C LEU A 85 6.76 4.69 5.42
N GLY A 86 6.23 5.15 4.29
CA GLY A 86 6.40 6.54 3.86
C GLY A 86 5.77 7.54 4.83
N HIS A 87 4.58 7.27 5.36
CA HIS A 87 3.97 8.10 6.42
C HIS A 87 4.72 8.05 7.76
N ALA A 88 5.45 6.96 8.03
CA ALA A 88 6.35 6.83 9.18
C ALA A 88 7.75 7.47 8.93
N ASN A 89 7.92 8.20 7.83
CA ASN A 89 9.20 8.80 7.38
C ASN A 89 10.31 7.78 7.06
N GLN A 90 9.95 6.51 6.85
CA GLN A 90 10.86 5.43 6.44
C GLN A 90 10.94 5.37 4.89
N HIS A 91 11.30 6.50 4.27
CA HIS A 91 11.18 6.71 2.82
C HIS A 91 12.04 5.77 1.98
N GLU A 92 13.28 5.50 2.38
CA GLU A 92 14.17 4.59 1.65
C GLU A 92 13.61 3.16 1.56
N GLU A 93 12.93 2.71 2.63
CA GLU A 93 12.30 1.40 2.62
C GLU A 93 10.97 1.41 1.88
N ALA A 94 10.19 2.49 2.01
CA ALA A 94 8.97 2.67 1.23
C ALA A 94 9.24 2.56 -0.28
N ILE A 95 10.30 3.21 -0.77
CA ILE A 95 10.76 3.16 -2.17
C ILE A 95 11.00 1.71 -2.63
N LYS A 96 11.69 0.90 -1.83
CA LYS A 96 11.94 -0.52 -2.15
C LYS A 96 10.63 -1.29 -2.32
N TYR A 97 9.65 -1.08 -1.44
CA TYR A 97 8.35 -1.74 -1.57
C TYR A 97 7.49 -1.16 -2.69
N ASN A 98 7.57 0.14 -2.97
CA ASN A 98 6.94 0.75 -4.14
C ASN A 98 7.44 0.09 -5.43
N ASP A 99 8.76 -0.06 -5.60
CA ASP A 99 9.36 -0.76 -6.75
C ASP A 99 8.92 -2.22 -6.84
N MET A 100 8.96 -2.96 -5.72
CA MET A 100 8.46 -4.33 -5.67
C MET A 100 6.99 -4.43 -6.08
N GLY A 101 6.16 -3.48 -5.64
CA GLY A 101 4.74 -3.41 -5.97
C GLY A 101 4.51 -3.13 -7.45
N ILE A 102 5.27 -2.19 -8.04
CA ILE A 102 5.21 -1.85 -9.46
C ILE A 102 5.52 -3.10 -10.30
N GLN A 103 6.63 -3.78 -10.00
CA GLN A 103 7.01 -5.00 -10.71
C GLN A 103 5.95 -6.10 -10.57
N LEU A 104 5.39 -6.27 -9.37
CA LEU A 104 4.32 -7.24 -9.15
C LEU A 104 3.06 -6.90 -9.95
N ALA A 105 2.60 -5.65 -9.94
CA ALA A 105 1.43 -5.23 -10.70
C ALA A 105 1.61 -5.43 -12.20
N ILE A 106 2.80 -5.11 -12.74
CA ILE A 106 3.16 -5.37 -14.14
C ILE A 106 3.11 -6.87 -14.44
N ASN A 107 3.72 -7.70 -13.60
CA ASN A 107 3.72 -9.17 -13.78
C ASN A 107 2.32 -9.79 -13.69
N LEU A 108 1.41 -9.16 -12.93
CA LEU A 108 0.00 -9.55 -12.85
C LEU A 108 -0.85 -8.98 -14.00
N ASN A 109 -0.28 -8.16 -14.88
CA ASN A 109 -0.98 -7.41 -15.92
C ASN A 109 -2.19 -6.62 -15.38
N THR A 110 -2.03 -5.98 -14.22
CA THR A 110 -3.09 -5.23 -13.55
C THR A 110 -2.76 -3.76 -13.39
N LEU A 111 -3.77 -2.91 -13.61
CA LEU A 111 -3.70 -1.48 -13.27
C LEU A 111 -4.11 -1.21 -11.81
N TYR A 112 -4.63 -2.22 -11.11
CA TYR A 112 -5.02 -2.09 -9.72
C TYR A 112 -3.81 -1.71 -8.86
N LEU A 113 -3.91 -0.59 -8.14
CA LEU A 113 -2.86 0.03 -7.31
C LEU A 113 -1.61 0.52 -8.05
N LEU A 114 -1.47 0.29 -9.35
CA LEU A 114 -0.24 0.62 -10.09
C LEU A 114 0.00 2.14 -10.13
N GLY A 115 -1.05 2.94 -10.34
CA GLY A 115 -0.93 4.39 -10.33
C GLY A 115 -0.53 4.92 -8.94
N GLU A 116 -1.09 4.37 -7.89
CA GLU A 116 -0.76 4.72 -6.50
C GLU A 116 0.66 4.32 -6.11
N LEU A 117 1.15 3.20 -6.65
CA LEU A 117 2.52 2.76 -6.44
C LEU A 117 3.53 3.70 -7.12
N TYR A 118 3.26 4.12 -8.36
CA TYR A 118 4.06 5.14 -9.03
C TYR A 118 4.00 6.49 -8.30
N TYR A 119 2.81 6.91 -7.84
CA TYR A 119 2.66 8.12 -7.04
C TYR A 119 3.48 8.05 -5.75
N GLY A 120 3.37 6.94 -5.01
CA GLY A 120 4.12 6.72 -3.78
C GLY A 120 5.63 6.68 -4.01
N GLN A 121 6.09 6.16 -5.15
CA GLN A 121 7.51 6.17 -5.52
C GLN A 121 8.02 7.61 -5.68
N GLY A 122 7.34 8.42 -6.50
CA GLY A 122 7.69 9.83 -6.68
C GLY A 122 7.61 10.63 -5.37
N TRP A 123 6.55 10.41 -4.58
CA TRP A 123 6.35 11.10 -3.31
C TRP A 123 7.45 10.79 -2.28
N ASN A 124 7.86 9.52 -2.13
CA ASN A 124 8.94 9.16 -1.21
C ASN A 124 10.32 9.65 -1.70
N LEU A 125 10.58 9.64 -3.01
CA LEU A 125 11.83 10.19 -3.58
C LEU A 125 11.98 11.68 -3.25
N LEU A 126 10.91 12.48 -3.34
CA LEU A 126 10.90 13.90 -2.96
C LEU A 126 11.27 14.16 -1.49
N LYS A 127 11.19 13.15 -0.62
CA LYS A 127 11.51 13.25 0.81
C LYS A 127 12.98 12.92 1.11
N LEU A 128 13.72 12.40 0.14
CA LEU A 128 15.15 12.16 0.30
C LEU A 128 15.93 13.48 0.24
N LYS A 129 17.06 13.55 0.96
CA LYS A 129 17.96 14.73 0.91
C LYS A 129 18.53 14.97 -0.48
N GLN A 130 18.77 13.89 -1.22
CA GLN A 130 19.25 13.89 -2.59
C GLN A 130 18.33 12.96 -3.38
N TYR A 131 17.74 13.47 -4.45
CA TYR A 131 16.90 12.70 -5.35
C TYR A 131 17.13 13.15 -6.79
N ASN A 132 16.91 12.24 -7.73
CA ASN A 132 16.91 12.55 -9.15
C ASN A 132 15.54 13.11 -9.52
N LYS A 133 15.50 14.38 -9.97
CA LYS A 133 14.26 15.03 -10.38
C LYS A 133 13.57 14.31 -11.54
N GLU A 134 14.35 13.81 -12.50
CA GLU A 134 13.80 13.10 -13.65
C GLU A 134 13.07 11.81 -13.22
N ASP A 135 13.62 11.10 -12.24
CA ASP A 135 12.96 9.91 -11.69
C ASP A 135 11.63 10.27 -11.02
N VAL A 136 11.57 11.37 -10.25
CA VAL A 136 10.32 11.85 -9.67
C VAL A 136 9.31 12.21 -10.77
N ASP A 137 9.71 13.03 -11.74
CA ASP A 137 8.85 13.47 -12.84
C ASP A 137 8.28 12.27 -13.62
N ASN A 138 9.12 11.28 -13.93
CA ASN A 138 8.72 10.07 -14.64
C ASN A 138 7.71 9.24 -13.84
N ASN A 139 7.91 9.09 -12.53
CA ASN A 139 6.97 8.39 -11.66
C ASN A 139 5.63 9.15 -11.56
N MET A 140 5.65 10.47 -11.37
CA MET A 140 4.42 11.28 -11.28
C MET A 140 3.63 11.28 -12.59
N LYS A 141 4.30 11.37 -13.75
CA LYS A 141 3.65 11.29 -15.06
C LYS A 141 3.00 9.93 -15.31
N LYS A 142 3.66 8.82 -14.92
CA LYS A 142 3.07 7.48 -15.02
C LYS A 142 1.84 7.34 -14.12
N ALA A 143 1.92 7.83 -12.88
CA ALA A 143 0.78 7.85 -11.97
C ALA A 143 -0.41 8.64 -12.54
N LEU A 144 -0.15 9.85 -13.04
CA LEU A 144 -1.14 10.70 -13.70
C LEU A 144 -1.83 9.94 -14.84
N PHE A 145 -1.04 9.41 -15.79
CA PHE A 145 -1.57 8.68 -16.95
C PHE A 145 -2.46 7.49 -16.54
N ILE A 146 -2.06 6.72 -15.53
CA ILE A 146 -2.87 5.59 -15.05
C ILE A 146 -4.16 6.07 -14.38
N PHE A 147 -4.11 7.15 -13.61
CA PHE A 147 -5.32 7.73 -13.01
C PHE A 147 -6.27 8.28 -14.08
N GLU A 148 -5.76 8.83 -15.19
CA GLU A 148 -6.57 9.28 -16.33
C GLU A 148 -7.23 8.08 -17.01
N LEU A 149 -6.44 7.06 -17.33
CA LEU A 149 -6.90 5.83 -17.98
C LEU A 149 -7.98 5.10 -17.16
N THR A 150 -7.83 5.10 -15.83
CA THR A 150 -8.76 4.46 -14.89
C THR A 150 -9.91 5.37 -14.44
N LYS A 151 -9.99 6.61 -14.97
CA LYS A 151 -11.01 7.62 -14.62
C LYS A 151 -11.10 7.89 -13.12
N ASN A 152 -9.97 7.91 -12.43
CA ASN A 152 -9.91 8.15 -10.99
C ASN A 152 -9.80 9.66 -10.69
N GLU A 153 -10.91 10.38 -10.89
CA GLU A 153 -10.96 11.85 -10.79
C GLU A 153 -10.41 12.39 -9.46
N LYS A 154 -10.68 11.69 -8.35
CA LYS A 154 -10.16 12.09 -7.03
C LYS A 154 -8.63 12.06 -7.00
N LYS A 155 -8.00 11.00 -7.52
CA LYS A 155 -6.54 10.89 -7.54
C LYS A 155 -5.90 11.81 -8.57
N LEU A 156 -6.59 12.07 -9.68
CA LEU A 156 -6.17 13.07 -10.66
C LEU A 156 -6.07 14.46 -10.04
N GLN A 157 -7.09 14.86 -9.28
CA GLN A 157 -7.08 16.14 -8.61
C GLN A 157 -5.90 16.23 -7.62
N ILE A 158 -5.73 15.19 -6.79
CA ILE A 158 -4.64 15.14 -5.79
C ILE A 158 -3.26 15.28 -6.46
N ILE A 159 -2.96 14.50 -7.50
CA ILE A 159 -1.62 14.55 -8.10
C ILE A 159 -1.34 15.88 -8.82
N LYS A 160 -2.37 16.51 -9.42
CA LYS A 160 -2.24 17.83 -10.05
C LYS A 160 -1.91 18.90 -9.02
N GLU A 161 -2.67 18.96 -7.93
CA GLU A 161 -2.48 19.93 -6.83
C GLU A 161 -1.17 19.68 -6.06
N GLU A 162 -0.84 18.42 -5.77
CA GLU A 162 0.32 18.09 -4.94
C GLU A 162 1.64 18.17 -5.69
N TYR A 163 1.64 17.98 -7.01
CA TYR A 163 2.86 17.94 -7.82
C TYR A 163 2.87 18.91 -9.00
N PHE A 164 2.03 18.72 -10.00
CA PHE A 164 2.17 19.40 -11.30
C PHE A 164 2.01 20.93 -11.20
N GLU A 165 1.00 21.41 -10.47
CA GLU A 165 0.77 22.84 -10.26
C GLU A 165 1.93 23.52 -9.50
N LYS A 166 2.56 22.79 -8.56
CA LYS A 166 3.67 23.33 -7.76
C LYS A 166 5.01 23.35 -8.48
N HIS A 167 5.16 22.51 -9.51
CA HIS A 167 6.43 22.34 -10.23
C HIS A 167 6.39 22.89 -11.66
N ASN A 168 5.30 23.58 -12.05
CA ASN A 168 5.09 24.15 -13.40
C ASN A 168 5.33 23.11 -14.51
N CYS A 169 4.84 21.88 -14.31
CA CYS A 169 5.02 20.74 -15.20
C CYS A 169 3.71 20.29 -15.81
#